data_AF-A0A2N5V9H0-F1
#
_entry.id   AF-A0A2N5V9H0-F1
#
_cell.length_a   1.000
_cell.length_b   1.000
_cell.length_c   1.000
_cell.angle_alpha   90.00
_cell.angle_beta   90.00
_cell.angle_gamma   90.00
#
_symmetry.space_group_name_H-M   'P 1'
#
loop_
_entity.id
_entity.type
_entity.pdbx_description
1 polymer ?
#
loop_
_entity_poly.entity_id
_entity_poly.type
_entity_poly.pdbx_seq_one_letter_code
_entity_poly.pdbx_strand_id
1 'polypeptide(L)'
;MERYVRDSQSAALIAREDILTLKDAQAGKTSVGKQFIHVQDGHIGYIHAYLAKLGIRCWGPDLDEGPESLFNSACRIAALISFQKIGIGGGYNFLNIDQKYKEDMVLFINTYKHYVHHVLAQKYHAKQRRSGSIQDSVTARNAARNRSRLADARLQYAKEHKFPKRYIKVLGNVGAHREDEWDAEGQCFAIKTLPYRSNAANIFFRRLDLAIKAGKVTVQKST
;
A
#
# COMPACT_ATOMS: atom_id res chain seq x y z
N MET A 1 33.24 14.67 -6.21
CA MET A 1 33.30 14.10 -4.85
C MET A 1 34.71 14.34 -4.28
N GLU A 2 35.21 15.58 -4.25
CA GLU A 2 36.67 15.83 -4.04
C GLU A 2 37.01 17.14 -3.29
N ARG A 3 36.08 17.75 -2.55
CA ARG A 3 36.36 18.97 -1.76
C ARG A 3 36.20 18.84 -0.25
N TYR A 4 36.15 17.62 0.29
CA TYR A 4 35.93 17.39 1.73
C TYR A 4 37.01 16.53 2.41
N VAL A 5 38.24 16.48 1.86
CA VAL A 5 39.29 15.56 2.36
C VAL A 5 40.28 16.22 3.34
N ARG A 6 40.11 17.50 3.72
CA ARG A 6 41.14 18.24 4.49
C ARG A 6 40.70 18.88 5.80
N ASP A 7 39.63 18.42 6.42
CA ASP A 7 39.30 18.91 7.75
C ASP A 7 38.79 17.76 8.64
N SER A 8 39.62 17.38 9.61
CA SER A 8 39.34 16.34 10.61
C SER A 8 38.24 16.74 11.60
N GLN A 9 37.71 17.97 11.53
CA GLN A 9 36.48 18.41 12.19
C GLN A 9 35.27 18.58 11.23
N SER A 10 35.43 18.36 9.92
CA SER A 10 34.37 18.55 8.91
C SER A 10 33.37 17.41 8.78
N ALA A 11 33.24 16.54 9.78
CA ALA A 11 32.01 15.76 9.93
C ALA A 11 30.90 16.72 10.37
N ALA A 12 30.51 17.64 9.48
CA ALA A 12 29.39 18.54 9.69
C ALA A 12 28.16 17.66 9.90
N LEU A 13 27.82 17.46 11.17
CA LEU A 13 26.60 16.78 11.58
C LEU A 13 25.46 17.53 10.90
N ILE A 14 24.76 16.84 10.00
CA ILE A 14 23.59 17.41 9.33
C ILE A 14 22.61 17.78 10.42
N ALA A 15 22.16 19.03 10.43
CA ALA A 15 21.18 19.48 11.40
C ALA A 15 19.85 18.73 11.18
N ARG A 16 19.08 18.49 12.24
CA ARG A 16 17.85 17.67 12.15
C ARG A 16 16.86 18.26 11.15
N GLU A 17 16.78 19.58 11.11
CA GLU A 17 15.95 20.39 10.21
C GLU A 17 16.27 20.18 8.71
N ASP A 18 17.50 19.78 8.39
CA ASP A 18 17.96 19.54 7.02
C ASP A 18 17.57 18.13 6.51
N ILE A 19 16.98 17.28 7.36
CA ILE A 19 16.53 15.96 6.98
C ILE A 19 15.15 16.04 6.32
N LEU A 20 15.07 15.56 5.08
CA LEU A 20 13.89 15.69 4.23
C LEU A 20 12.89 14.54 4.39
N THR A 21 13.32 13.39 4.91
CA THR A 21 12.49 12.19 5.06
C THR A 21 11.53 12.33 6.25
N LEU A 22 10.32 11.75 6.16
CA LEU A 22 9.34 11.68 7.26
C LEU A 22 8.82 13.03 7.80
N LYS A 23 8.98 14.15 7.07
CA LYS A 23 8.41 15.46 7.45
C LYS A 23 6.90 15.40 7.67
N ASP A 24 6.19 14.67 6.81
CA ASP A 24 4.73 14.48 6.95
C ASP A 24 4.36 13.58 8.14
N ALA A 25 5.25 12.66 8.54
CA ALA A 25 5.03 11.79 9.70
C ALA A 25 5.04 12.60 10.99
N GLN A 26 5.97 13.56 11.09
CA GLN A 26 6.08 14.49 12.22
C GLN A 26 4.87 15.42 12.33
N ALA A 27 4.21 15.73 11.21
CA ALA A 27 2.97 16.49 11.22
C ALA A 27 1.73 15.64 11.54
N GLY A 28 1.88 14.34 11.86
CA GLY A 28 0.79 13.38 12.03
C GLY A 28 0.04 13.05 10.74
N LYS A 29 0.59 13.41 9.58
CA LYS A 29 -0.07 13.32 8.26
C LYS A 29 0.20 12.01 7.51
N THR A 30 0.92 11.03 8.07
CA THR A 30 1.20 9.77 7.38
C THR A 30 0.00 8.83 7.35
N SER A 31 -0.78 8.89 6.27
CA SER A 31 -1.72 7.84 5.90
C SER A 31 -1.00 6.76 5.08
N VAL A 32 -1.11 5.50 5.47
CA VAL A 32 -0.77 4.36 4.59
C VAL A 32 -2.09 3.66 4.24
N GLY A 33 -2.54 3.84 2.99
CA GLY A 33 -3.86 3.39 2.59
C GLY A 33 -4.97 4.20 3.27
N LYS A 34 -5.90 3.51 3.96
CA LYS A 34 -7.03 4.15 4.68
C LYS A 34 -6.77 4.41 6.17
N GLN A 35 -5.61 4.03 6.68
CA GLN A 35 -5.27 4.15 8.10
C GLN A 35 -4.21 5.23 8.29
N PHE A 36 -4.45 6.11 9.27
CA PHE A 36 -3.42 7.00 9.80
C PHE A 36 -2.48 6.17 10.66
N ILE A 37 -1.21 6.16 10.30
CA ILE A 37 -0.18 5.52 11.10
C ILE A 37 0.39 6.58 12.02
N HIS A 38 0.16 6.41 13.33
CA HIS A 38 0.80 7.23 14.34
C HIS A 38 2.12 6.59 14.76
N VAL A 39 3.23 7.12 14.25
CA VAL A 39 4.56 6.88 14.82
C VAL A 39 4.85 8.03 15.77
N GLN A 40 5.19 7.72 17.02
CA GLN A 40 5.52 8.75 18.01
C GLN A 40 6.67 9.66 17.54
N ASP A 41 6.58 10.96 17.80
CA ASP A 41 7.57 11.95 17.36
C ASP A 41 8.99 11.65 17.86
N GLY A 42 9.12 11.02 19.04
CA GLY A 42 10.41 10.56 19.57
C GLY A 42 11.10 9.53 18.67
N HIS A 43 10.33 8.62 18.08
CA HIS A 43 10.85 7.63 17.13
C HIS A 43 11.27 8.27 15.80
N ILE A 44 10.51 9.26 15.32
CA ILE A 44 10.87 10.03 14.11
C ILE A 44 12.15 10.83 14.37
N GLY A 45 12.26 11.47 15.53
CA GLY A 45 13.47 12.17 15.96
C GLY A 45 14.69 11.25 16.04
N TYR A 46 14.52 10.02 16.52
CA TYR A 46 15.59 9.01 16.53
C TYR A 46 16.06 8.65 15.12
N ILE A 47 15.13 8.38 14.20
CA ILE A 47 15.45 8.08 12.78
C ILE A 47 16.25 9.24 12.18
N HIS A 48 15.78 10.48 12.39
CA HIS A 48 16.47 11.67 11.91
C HIS A 48 17.87 11.80 12.48
N ALA A 49 18.03 11.70 13.81
CA ALA A 49 19.34 11.77 14.44
C ALA A 49 20.31 10.70 13.90
N TYR A 50 19.81 9.50 13.62
CA TYR A 50 20.62 8.42 13.06
C TYR A 50 21.02 8.68 11.60
N LEU A 51 20.10 9.19 10.77
CA LEU A 51 20.40 9.59 9.40
C LEU A 51 21.41 10.76 9.34
N ALA A 52 21.25 11.77 10.20
CA ALA A 52 22.20 12.88 10.34
C ALA A 52 23.60 12.39 10.69
N LYS A 53 23.70 11.46 11.65
CA LYS A 53 24.97 10.85 12.05
C LYS A 53 25.67 10.12 10.89
N LEU A 54 24.91 9.55 9.97
CA LEU A 54 25.43 8.87 8.79
C LEU A 54 25.66 9.80 7.58
N GLY A 55 25.41 11.11 7.71
CA GLY A 55 25.55 12.03 6.59
C GLY A 55 24.41 11.91 5.56
N ILE A 56 23.27 11.29 5.90
CA ILE A 56 22.15 11.04 4.98
C ILE A 56 21.05 12.08 5.22
N ARG A 57 20.85 12.99 4.26
CA ARG A 57 19.78 14.02 4.31
C ARG A 57 18.40 13.49 3.94
N CYS A 58 18.37 12.50 3.05
CA CYS A 58 17.14 11.85 2.63
C CYS A 58 17.42 10.37 2.49
N TRP A 59 16.67 9.54 3.20
CA TRP A 59 16.72 8.10 2.97
C TRP A 59 16.14 7.79 1.59
N GLY A 60 16.98 7.25 0.72
CA GLY A 60 16.64 6.88 -0.64
C GLY A 60 17.79 6.07 -1.23
N PRO A 61 17.76 4.74 -1.07
CA PRO A 61 18.77 3.86 -1.67
C PRO A 61 18.86 4.08 -3.18
N ASP A 62 20.08 4.02 -3.71
CA ASP A 62 20.31 4.06 -5.15
C ASP A 62 19.93 2.70 -5.74
N LEU A 63 18.91 2.68 -6.59
CA LEU A 63 18.38 1.47 -7.21
C LEU A 63 19.06 1.14 -8.55
N ASP A 64 19.91 2.03 -9.05
CA ASP A 64 20.76 1.80 -10.22
C ASP A 64 22.11 1.16 -9.80
N GLU A 65 22.50 1.29 -8.53
CA GLU A 65 23.66 0.62 -7.94
C GLU A 65 23.32 -0.73 -7.27
N GLY A 66 24.34 -1.57 -7.10
CA GLY A 66 24.22 -2.84 -6.38
C GLY A 66 23.89 -2.67 -4.89
N PRO A 67 23.25 -3.68 -4.24
CA PRO A 67 22.82 -3.61 -2.84
C PRO A 67 23.95 -3.51 -1.82
N GLU A 68 25.19 -3.78 -2.23
CA GLU A 68 26.39 -3.71 -1.39
C GLU A 68 27.26 -2.47 -1.69
N SER A 69 26.76 -1.51 -2.50
CA SER A 69 27.46 -0.23 -2.66
C SER A 69 27.55 0.50 -1.31
N LEU A 70 28.54 1.38 -1.14
CA LEU A 70 28.78 2.05 0.14
C LEU A 70 27.55 2.83 0.63
N PHE A 71 26.93 3.59 -0.27
CA PHE A 71 25.73 4.37 0.05
C PHE A 71 24.51 3.49 0.34
N ASN A 72 24.29 2.43 -0.44
CA ASN A 72 23.21 1.48 -0.20
C ASN A 72 23.38 0.70 1.10
N SER A 73 24.62 0.35 1.45
CA SER A 73 24.97 -0.27 2.72
C SER A 73 24.68 0.66 3.89
N ALA A 74 25.02 1.95 3.78
CA ALA A 74 24.69 2.96 4.79
C ALA A 74 23.16 3.11 4.96
N CYS A 75 22.41 3.18 3.85
CA CYS A 75 20.95 3.25 3.88
C CYS A 75 20.31 2.00 4.51
N ARG A 76 20.86 0.81 4.23
CA ARG A 76 20.42 -0.46 4.83
C ARG A 76 20.66 -0.47 6.32
N ILE A 77 21.88 -0.15 6.76
CA ILE A 77 22.23 -0.11 8.18
C ILE A 77 21.34 0.90 8.93
N ALA A 78 21.13 2.09 8.35
CA ALA A 78 20.23 3.11 8.88
C ALA A 78 18.80 2.60 9.10
N ALA A 79 18.24 1.96 8.07
CA ALA A 79 16.88 1.44 8.12
C ALA A 79 16.74 0.31 9.15
N LEU A 80 17.69 -0.65 9.15
CA LEU A 80 17.64 -1.82 10.03
C LEU A 80 17.77 -1.44 11.51
N ILE A 81 18.74 -0.58 11.85
CA ILE A 81 18.96 -0.16 13.25
C ILE A 81 17.78 0.68 13.75
N SER A 82 17.25 1.57 12.91
CA SER A 82 16.09 2.37 13.28
C SER A 82 14.85 1.50 13.46
N PHE A 83 14.60 0.58 12.52
CA PHE A 83 13.48 -0.34 12.58
C PHE A 83 13.53 -1.22 13.84
N GLN A 84 14.69 -1.80 14.14
CA GLN A 84 14.87 -2.65 15.31
C GLN A 84 14.67 -1.84 16.61
N LYS A 85 15.28 -0.66 16.72
CA LYS A 85 15.17 0.16 17.94
C LYS A 85 13.73 0.56 18.22
N ILE A 86 12.99 0.98 17.20
CA ILE A 86 11.59 1.38 17.32
C ILE A 86 10.69 0.17 17.55
N GLY A 87 10.94 -0.94 16.84
CA GLY A 87 10.21 -2.19 16.99
C GLY A 87 10.32 -2.79 18.39
N ILE A 88 11.54 -2.87 18.93
CA ILE A 88 11.78 -3.34 20.31
C ILE A 88 11.09 -2.42 21.33
N GLY A 89 11.07 -1.11 21.09
CA GLY A 89 10.37 -0.13 21.93
C GLY A 89 8.84 -0.19 21.82
N GLY A 90 8.28 -1.12 21.04
CA GLY A 90 6.84 -1.22 20.80
C GLY A 90 6.26 -0.14 19.89
N GLY A 91 7.12 0.66 19.25
CA GLY A 91 6.72 1.75 18.36
C GLY A 91 5.98 1.30 17.11
N TYR A 92 5.95 -0.01 16.84
CA TYR A 92 5.20 -0.63 15.75
C TYR A 92 4.15 -1.65 16.21
N ASN A 93 3.73 -1.62 17.48
CA ASN A 93 2.72 -2.58 17.99
C ASN A 93 1.41 -2.55 17.19
N PHE A 94 1.05 -1.42 16.60
CA PHE A 94 -0.10 -1.28 15.71
C PHE A 94 -0.01 -2.12 14.42
N LEU A 95 1.20 -2.56 14.02
CA LEU A 95 1.42 -3.44 12.88
C LEU A 95 1.27 -4.93 13.23
N ASN A 96 1.00 -5.27 14.51
CA ASN A 96 0.91 -6.65 14.99
C ASN A 96 2.13 -7.50 14.61
N ILE A 97 3.34 -6.95 14.83
CA ILE A 97 4.59 -7.63 14.55
C ILE A 97 4.72 -8.87 15.43
N ASP A 98 5.07 -10.01 14.84
CA ASP A 98 5.42 -11.21 15.59
C ASP A 98 6.71 -10.97 16.39
N GLN A 99 6.56 -10.87 17.71
CA GLN A 99 7.63 -10.57 18.65
C GLN A 99 8.71 -11.65 18.68
N LYS A 100 8.44 -12.86 18.16
CA LYS A 100 9.42 -13.94 18.06
C LYS A 100 10.63 -13.55 17.21
N TYR A 101 10.43 -12.73 16.19
CA TYR A 101 11.48 -12.37 15.22
C TYR A 101 12.09 -10.99 15.44
N LYS A 102 11.78 -10.32 16.57
CA LYS A 102 12.21 -8.93 16.84
C LYS A 102 13.74 -8.71 16.85
N GLU A 103 14.51 -9.78 17.04
CA GLU A 103 15.98 -9.78 17.09
C GLU A 103 16.61 -10.55 15.92
N ASP A 104 15.82 -11.08 14.98
CA ASP A 104 16.32 -11.85 13.84
C ASP A 104 16.87 -10.90 12.75
N MET A 105 18.12 -10.50 12.93
CA MET A 105 18.81 -9.61 12.00
C MET A 105 19.02 -10.22 10.62
N VAL A 106 19.13 -11.55 10.53
CA VAL A 106 19.28 -12.25 9.23
C VAL A 106 17.99 -12.11 8.45
N LEU A 107 16.85 -12.34 9.10
CA LEU A 107 15.53 -12.12 8.51
C LEU A 107 15.37 -10.66 8.10
N PHE A 108 15.77 -9.70 8.92
CA PHE A 108 15.64 -8.29 8.57
C PHE A 108 16.51 -7.89 7.37
N ILE A 109 17.76 -8.34 7.30
CA ILE A 109 18.65 -8.09 6.16
C ILE A 109 18.04 -8.67 4.88
N ASN A 110 17.58 -9.93 4.91
CA ASN A 110 16.96 -10.58 3.76
C ASN A 110 15.68 -9.88 3.33
N THR A 111 14.83 -9.52 4.30
CA THR A 111 13.58 -8.79 4.07
C THR A 111 13.85 -7.42 3.44
N TYR A 112 14.83 -6.68 3.97
CA TYR A 112 15.25 -5.39 3.42
C TYR A 112 15.75 -5.54 1.97
N LYS A 113 16.66 -6.47 1.72
CA LYS A 113 17.23 -6.71 0.39
C LYS A 113 16.13 -7.01 -0.62
N HIS A 114 15.22 -7.92 -0.29
CA HIS A 114 14.09 -8.26 -1.15
C HIS A 114 13.14 -7.06 -1.34
N TYR A 115 12.79 -6.35 -0.28
CA TYR A 115 11.85 -5.23 -0.40
C TYR A 115 12.43 -4.07 -1.22
N VAL A 116 13.64 -3.61 -0.89
CA VAL A 116 14.26 -2.45 -1.53
C VAL A 116 14.80 -2.79 -2.92
N HIS A 117 15.69 -3.77 -3.01
CA HIS A 117 16.43 -4.04 -4.25
C HIS A 117 15.72 -5.01 -5.21
N HIS A 118 14.59 -5.59 -4.81
CA HIS A 118 13.74 -6.34 -5.73
C HIS A 118 12.38 -5.65 -5.91
N VAL A 119 11.57 -5.47 -4.86
CA VAL A 119 10.21 -4.90 -5.02
C VAL A 119 10.22 -3.41 -5.40
N LEU A 120 11.01 -2.57 -4.72
CA LEU A 120 11.07 -1.13 -5.07
C LEU A 120 11.84 -0.90 -6.37
N ALA A 121 12.94 -1.61 -6.60
CA ALA A 121 13.69 -1.57 -7.86
C ALA A 121 12.80 -1.88 -9.07
N GLN A 122 11.98 -2.94 -9.02
CA GLN A 122 11.04 -3.26 -10.09
C GLN A 122 10.06 -2.12 -10.38
N LYS A 123 9.51 -1.49 -9.33
CA LYS A 123 8.61 -0.34 -9.48
C LYS A 123 9.34 0.86 -10.08
N TYR A 124 10.56 1.13 -9.62
CA TYR A 124 11.39 2.22 -10.12
C TYR A 124 11.69 2.06 -11.61
N HIS A 125 12.19 0.90 -12.04
CA HIS A 125 12.46 0.66 -13.46
C HIS A 125 11.18 0.63 -14.32
N ALA A 126 10.07 0.11 -13.79
CA ALA A 126 8.78 0.20 -14.49
C ALA A 126 8.34 1.66 -14.69
N LYS A 127 8.56 2.52 -13.68
CA LYS A 127 8.26 3.96 -13.75
C LYS A 127 9.18 4.71 -14.71
N GLN A 128 10.48 4.38 -14.74
CA GLN A 128 11.43 4.94 -15.71
C GLN A 128 11.02 4.60 -17.15
N ARG A 129 10.59 3.37 -17.42
CA ARG A 129 10.17 2.93 -18.77
C ARG A 129 8.86 3.58 -19.22
N ARG A 130 7.88 3.68 -18.33
CA ARG A 130 6.57 4.27 -18.62
C ARG A 130 6.03 5.00 -17.40
N SER A 131 6.11 6.34 -17.45
CA SER A 131 5.44 7.19 -16.47
C SER A 131 3.94 6.85 -16.45
N GLY A 132 3.37 6.77 -15.24
CA GLY A 132 1.95 6.40 -15.05
C GLY A 132 1.63 4.90 -14.95
N SER A 133 2.53 3.99 -15.38
CA SER A 133 2.28 2.54 -15.36
C SER A 133 1.88 1.97 -13.99
N ILE A 134 2.48 2.48 -12.91
CA ILE A 134 2.11 2.09 -11.54
C ILE A 134 0.68 2.52 -11.23
N GLN A 135 0.30 3.74 -11.58
CA GLN A 135 -1.05 4.25 -11.33
C GLN A 135 -2.08 3.43 -12.10
N ASP A 136 -1.80 3.11 -13.37
CA ASP A 136 -2.65 2.24 -14.20
C ASP A 136 -2.79 0.83 -13.61
N SER A 137 -1.70 0.27 -13.08
CA SER A 137 -1.74 -1.04 -12.43
C SER A 137 -2.56 -1.02 -11.13
N VAL A 138 -2.51 0.09 -10.38
CA VAL A 138 -3.27 0.28 -9.14
C VAL A 138 -4.75 0.47 -9.46
N THR A 139 -5.10 1.28 -10.46
CA THR A 139 -6.50 1.47 -10.87
C THR A 139 -7.10 0.17 -11.40
N ALA A 140 -6.35 -0.59 -12.22
CA ALA A 140 -6.78 -1.90 -12.70
C ALA A 140 -7.00 -2.91 -11.56
N ARG A 141 -6.09 -2.96 -10.58
CA ARG A 141 -6.22 -3.84 -9.41
C ARG A 141 -7.40 -3.45 -8.53
N ASN A 142 -7.61 -2.15 -8.32
CA ASN A 142 -8.76 -1.64 -7.56
C ASN A 142 -10.07 -2.00 -8.27
N ALA A 143 -10.15 -1.81 -9.59
CA ALA A 143 -11.31 -2.21 -10.38
C ALA A 143 -11.59 -3.71 -10.26
N ALA A 144 -10.56 -4.56 -10.40
CA ALA A 144 -10.71 -6.01 -10.24
C ALA A 144 -11.22 -6.39 -8.83
N ARG A 145 -10.69 -5.75 -7.78
CA ARG A 145 -11.12 -5.97 -6.39
C ARG A 145 -12.57 -5.54 -6.17
N ASN A 146 -13.00 -4.41 -6.73
CA ASN A 146 -14.39 -3.96 -6.66
C ASN A 146 -15.34 -4.97 -7.32
N ARG A 147 -14.99 -5.47 -8.51
CA ARG A 147 -15.76 -6.52 -9.21
C ARG A 147 -15.87 -7.79 -8.35
N SER A 148 -14.78 -8.23 -7.72
CA SER A 148 -14.80 -9.39 -6.82
C SER A 148 -15.76 -9.18 -5.66
N ARG A 149 -15.65 -8.03 -4.96
CA ARG A 149 -16.51 -7.72 -3.82
C ARG A 149 -17.99 -7.68 -4.21
N LEU A 150 -18.33 -7.14 -5.37
CA LEU A 150 -19.70 -7.11 -5.88
C LEU A 150 -20.20 -8.52 -6.23
N ALA A 151 -19.34 -9.35 -6.84
CA ALA A 151 -19.63 -10.75 -7.14
C ALA A 151 -19.92 -11.54 -5.86
N ASP A 152 -19.06 -11.42 -4.86
CA ASP A 152 -19.18 -12.10 -3.56
C ASP A 152 -20.49 -11.71 -2.86
N ALA A 153 -20.82 -10.42 -2.81
CA ALA A 153 -22.06 -9.93 -2.19
C ALA A 153 -23.32 -10.48 -2.88
N ARG A 154 -23.35 -10.50 -4.22
CA ARG A 154 -24.46 -11.05 -5.00
C ARG A 154 -24.57 -12.56 -4.85
N LEU A 155 -23.43 -13.27 -4.86
CA LEU A 155 -23.37 -14.71 -4.68
C LEU A 155 -23.85 -15.13 -3.30
N GLN A 156 -23.46 -14.39 -2.26
CA GLN A 156 -23.92 -14.61 -0.89
C GLN A 156 -25.45 -14.47 -0.80
N TYR A 157 -26.00 -13.35 -1.29
CA TYR A 157 -27.45 -13.14 -1.29
C TYR A 157 -28.21 -14.24 -2.04
N ALA A 158 -27.71 -14.66 -3.20
CA ALA A 158 -28.33 -15.71 -4.00
C ALA A 158 -28.32 -17.08 -3.31
N LYS A 159 -27.27 -17.40 -2.54
CA LYS A 159 -27.19 -18.63 -1.74
C LYS A 159 -28.20 -18.59 -0.59
N GLU A 160 -28.28 -17.47 0.14
CA GLU A 160 -29.23 -17.27 1.25
C GLU A 160 -30.68 -17.41 0.78
N HIS A 161 -31.00 -16.87 -0.41
CA HIS A 161 -32.34 -16.92 -1.00
C HIS A 161 -32.58 -18.15 -1.90
N LYS A 162 -31.67 -19.13 -1.87
CA LYS A 162 -31.81 -20.44 -2.56
C LYS A 162 -32.07 -20.32 -4.06
N PHE A 163 -31.36 -19.41 -4.74
CA PHE A 163 -31.50 -19.23 -6.18
C PHE A 163 -31.11 -20.52 -6.94
N PRO A 164 -31.70 -20.76 -8.14
CA PRO A 164 -31.31 -21.89 -8.97
C PRO A 164 -29.80 -21.93 -9.27
N LYS A 165 -29.23 -23.13 -9.32
CA LYS A 165 -27.78 -23.37 -9.56
C LYS A 165 -27.23 -22.62 -10.78
N ARG A 166 -28.06 -22.44 -11.81
CA ARG A 166 -27.71 -21.69 -13.04
C ARG A 166 -27.34 -20.23 -12.72
N TYR A 167 -28.08 -19.56 -11.85
CA TYR A 167 -27.79 -18.18 -11.45
C TYR A 167 -26.57 -18.09 -10.55
N ILE A 168 -26.42 -19.01 -9.60
CA ILE A 168 -25.22 -19.09 -8.73
C ILE A 168 -23.94 -19.22 -9.57
N LYS A 169 -23.96 -20.04 -10.63
CA LYS A 169 -22.82 -20.18 -11.55
C LYS A 169 -22.46 -18.87 -12.26
N VAL A 170 -23.46 -18.10 -12.70
CA VAL A 170 -23.25 -16.81 -13.37
C VAL A 170 -22.73 -15.76 -12.39
N LEU A 171 -23.27 -15.72 -11.16
CA LEU A 171 -22.87 -14.78 -10.10
C LEU A 171 -21.48 -15.09 -9.52
N GLY A 172 -20.98 -16.32 -9.67
CA GLY A 172 -19.63 -16.69 -9.23
C GLY A 172 -18.53 -16.23 -10.18
N ASN A 173 -18.85 -15.78 -11.40
CA ASN A 173 -17.84 -15.33 -12.36
C ASN A 173 -17.60 -13.83 -12.23
N VAL A 174 -16.45 -13.42 -11.68
CA VAL A 174 -16.05 -12.00 -11.49
C VAL A 174 -16.13 -11.17 -12.77
N GLY A 175 -15.89 -11.78 -13.94
CA GLY A 175 -16.01 -11.11 -15.25
C GLY A 175 -17.42 -10.59 -15.54
N ALA A 176 -18.44 -11.19 -14.90
CA ALA A 176 -19.83 -10.78 -14.98
C ALA A 176 -20.18 -9.61 -14.02
N HIS A 177 -19.22 -8.96 -13.36
CA HIS A 177 -19.53 -7.92 -12.36
C HIS A 177 -18.90 -6.56 -12.67
N ARG A 178 -18.79 -6.22 -13.97
CA ARG A 178 -18.18 -4.97 -14.47
C ARG A 178 -19.03 -3.70 -14.29
N GLU A 179 -19.93 -3.69 -13.32
CA GLU A 179 -20.96 -2.66 -13.12
C GLU A 179 -20.58 -1.64 -12.03
N ASP A 180 -19.38 -1.75 -11.45
CA ASP A 180 -18.83 -0.84 -10.42
C ASP A 180 -17.47 -0.29 -10.86
N GLU A 181 -17.43 0.29 -12.07
CA GLU A 181 -16.24 0.95 -12.60
C GLU A 181 -16.32 2.46 -12.35
N TRP A 182 -15.19 3.04 -11.97
CA TRP A 182 -15.06 4.49 -11.90
C TRP A 182 -15.24 5.08 -13.30
N ASP A 183 -16.10 6.08 -13.38
CA ASP A 183 -16.26 6.93 -14.55
C ASP A 183 -15.66 8.31 -14.26
N ALA A 184 -14.65 8.67 -15.06
CA ALA A 184 -13.93 9.93 -14.90
C ALA A 184 -14.76 11.13 -15.36
N GLU A 185 -15.68 10.94 -16.31
CA GLU A 185 -16.51 12.01 -16.87
C GLU A 185 -17.61 12.41 -15.90
N GLY A 186 -18.31 11.41 -15.35
CA GLY A 186 -19.37 11.62 -14.36
C GLY A 186 -18.91 11.75 -12.90
N GLN A 187 -17.60 11.63 -12.62
CA GLN A 187 -17.03 11.55 -11.26
C GLN A 187 -17.80 10.61 -10.31
N CYS A 188 -18.29 9.49 -10.84
CA CYS A 188 -19.10 8.55 -10.09
C CYS A 188 -18.79 7.11 -10.49
N PHE A 189 -19.27 6.15 -9.70
CA PHE A 189 -19.22 4.74 -10.09
C PHE A 189 -20.38 4.47 -11.06
N ALA A 190 -20.05 4.10 -12.28
CA ALA A 190 -21.01 3.88 -13.35
C ALA A 190 -21.23 2.38 -13.60
N ILE A 191 -22.50 2.03 -13.82
CA ILE A 191 -22.91 0.70 -14.28
C ILE A 191 -22.62 0.61 -15.77
N LYS A 192 -21.42 0.15 -16.12
CA LYS A 192 -21.08 -0.12 -17.52
C LYS A 192 -21.73 -1.43 -17.97
N THR A 193 -22.59 -1.34 -18.98
CA THR A 193 -23.16 -2.52 -19.64
C THR A 193 -22.08 -3.28 -20.39
N LEU A 194 -21.98 -4.59 -20.14
CA LEU A 194 -21.04 -5.46 -20.85
C LEU A 194 -21.54 -5.72 -22.28
N PRO A 195 -20.70 -5.61 -23.32
CA PRO A 195 -21.14 -5.74 -24.71
C PRO A 195 -21.67 -7.14 -25.05
N TYR A 196 -21.24 -8.17 -24.31
CA TYR A 196 -21.69 -9.56 -24.47
C TYR A 196 -22.89 -9.92 -23.58
N ARG A 197 -23.49 -8.96 -22.88
CA ARG A 197 -24.62 -9.19 -21.96
C ARG A 197 -25.94 -8.75 -22.58
N SER A 198 -26.94 -9.64 -22.53
CA SER A 198 -28.29 -9.30 -22.98
C SER A 198 -28.96 -8.26 -22.08
N ASN A 199 -29.93 -7.51 -22.63
CA ASN A 199 -30.68 -6.53 -21.85
C ASN A 199 -31.43 -7.17 -20.65
N ALA A 200 -31.96 -8.39 -20.83
CA ALA A 200 -32.59 -9.14 -19.75
C ALA A 200 -31.64 -9.45 -18.58
N ALA A 201 -30.38 -9.76 -18.88
CA ALA A 201 -29.37 -9.97 -17.84
C ALA A 201 -29.05 -8.65 -17.11
N ASN A 202 -28.95 -7.51 -17.80
CA ASN A 202 -28.79 -6.20 -17.16
C ASN A 202 -29.95 -5.90 -16.18
N ILE A 203 -31.19 -6.15 -16.60
CA ILE A 203 -32.38 -5.96 -15.75
C ILE A 203 -32.31 -6.87 -14.52
N PHE A 204 -31.92 -8.14 -14.69
CA PHE A 204 -31.75 -9.08 -13.57
C PHE A 204 -30.74 -8.56 -12.55
N PHE A 205 -29.54 -8.17 -12.97
CA PHE A 205 -28.51 -7.67 -12.06
C PHE A 205 -28.93 -6.38 -11.32
N ARG A 206 -29.59 -5.45 -12.02
CA ARG A 206 -30.15 -4.24 -11.38
C ARG A 206 -31.20 -4.57 -10.32
N ARG A 207 -32.13 -5.49 -10.63
CA ARG A 207 -33.14 -5.93 -9.66
C ARG A 207 -32.52 -6.64 -8.46
N LEU A 208 -31.49 -7.45 -8.70
CA LEU A 208 -30.74 -8.11 -7.63
C LEU A 208 -30.07 -7.10 -6.70
N ASP A 209 -29.42 -6.06 -7.23
CA ASP A 209 -28.80 -5.02 -6.42
C ASP A 209 -29.82 -4.22 -5.60
N LEU A 210 -30.97 -3.90 -6.20
CA LEU A 210 -32.08 -3.25 -5.49
C LEU A 210 -32.59 -4.13 -4.34
N ALA A 211 -32.73 -5.44 -4.56
CA ALA A 211 -33.15 -6.39 -3.53
C ALA A 211 -32.11 -6.49 -2.39
N ILE A 212 -30.82 -6.54 -2.73
CA ILE A 212 -29.73 -6.53 -1.74
C ILE A 212 -29.75 -5.22 -0.93
N LYS A 213 -29.95 -4.08 -1.59
CA LYS A 213 -30.03 -2.78 -0.92
C LYS A 213 -31.24 -2.70 0.00
N ALA A 214 -32.41 -3.17 -0.45
CA ALA A 214 -33.62 -3.24 0.37
C ALA A 214 -33.41 -4.14 1.60
N GLY A 215 -32.86 -5.35 1.42
CA GLY A 215 -32.58 -6.27 2.52
C GLY A 215 -31.63 -5.70 3.59
N LYS A 216 -30.63 -4.90 3.19
CA LYS A 216 -29.72 -4.21 4.14
C LYS A 216 -30.42 -3.13 4.97
N VAL A 217 -31.39 -2.42 4.38
CA VAL A 217 -32.15 -1.37 5.07
C VAL A 217 -33.12 -1.98 6.10
N THR A 218 -33.69 -3.15 5.81
CA THR A 218 -34.60 -3.83 6.74
C THR A 218 -33.85 -4.34 7.99
N VAL A 219 -32.64 -4.86 7.82
CA VAL A 219 -31.81 -5.37 8.93
C VAL A 219 -31.35 -4.26 9.88
N GLN A 220 -31.10 -3.04 9.38
CA GLN A 220 -30.70 -1.91 10.22
C GLN A 220 -31.84 -1.26 11.01
N LYS A 221 -33.09 -1.39 10.57
CA LYS A 221 -34.27 -0.86 11.28
C LYS A 221 -34.78 -1.78 12.39
N SER A 222 -34.29 -3.02 12.46
CA SER A 222 -34.70 -4.04 13.44
C SER A 222 -33.69 -4.24 14.58
N THR A 223 -32.76 -3.30 14.77
CA THR A 223 -31.82 -3.21 15.89
C THR A 223 -32.01 -1.86 16.56
#